data_AF-A0A4Q5TQE7-F1
#
_entry.id   AF-A0A4Q5TQE7-F1
#
_cell.length_a   1.000
_cell.length_b   1.000
_cell.length_c   1.000
_cell.angle_alpha   90.00
_cell.angle_beta   90.00
_cell.angle_gamma   90.00
#
_symmetry.space_group_name_H-M   'P 1'
#
loop_
_entity.id
_entity.type
_entity.pdbx_description
1 polymer ?
#
loop_
_entity_poly.entity_id
_entity_poly.type
_entity_poly.pdbx_seq_one_letter_code
_entity_poly.pdbx_strand_id
1 'polypeptide(L)'
;NGINLFSQDNGSSLPKTGFTWPGAGFPTTANAHSHNDYEKKAPFTDAYAAGFGSIEADVFLEKGLLLVAHSKDQFDAARTLQSLYLDPINAAISKNGGRIYADSSRSLQLMIDFKTDGGTTMAALLEVLKNYPAITSTASVRIVISGNRPDVAAWNNLPPYIFIDGELEKSYNTAQLSRIPMLSTNFATYSKWNGKGRLPEAERMVISGLIDKAHKSGKKVRFWNAPDILNSWYAFLDEGVDYINTDQVAAISRFFEQLPDRSFTNPVPAYELYKPTYKNDGTTRPIRNVIILIGDGTGLPQWYAGYTANHAGLNVFNMHYTGLSKTSSFDNYITDSAPGATAISSGVKTNNRAVGVDHTGQKLELLPMIVKRRGMKTGVITSGDLRDATPASFYAHRPERSDNTGIITDLLAEPIDLIMGACPYSPSDSLFTRVKKQFSFYTSPSEVRETGKPVFVADPTAAKHMYDGRG
;
A
#
# COMPACT_ATOMS: atom_id res chain seq x y z
N ASN A 1 13.92 6.48 7.04
CA ASN A 1 12.76 6.99 6.27
C ASN A 1 12.87 6.65 4.79
N GLY A 2 12.97 5.36 4.45
CA GLY A 2 13.01 4.89 3.06
C GLY A 2 12.39 3.51 2.99
N ILE A 3 11.11 3.47 2.65
CA ILE A 3 10.36 2.25 2.33
C ILE A 3 10.69 1.97 0.87
N ASN A 4 11.37 0.85 0.59
CA ASN A 4 11.68 0.44 -0.77
C ASN A 4 10.94 -0.87 -1.08
N LEU A 5 9.62 -0.76 -1.27
CA LEU A 5 8.72 -1.88 -1.57
C LEU A 5 8.45 -2.06 -3.07
N PHE A 6 9.03 -1.26 -3.97
CA PHE A 6 8.75 -1.37 -5.41
C PHE A 6 10.01 -1.76 -6.20
N SER A 7 9.96 -2.87 -6.93
CA SER A 7 10.98 -3.23 -7.92
C SER A 7 10.60 -2.68 -9.29
N GLN A 8 11.54 -1.99 -9.92
CA GLN A 8 11.77 -2.17 -11.36
C GLN A 8 12.65 -3.39 -11.52
N ASP A 9 12.22 -4.34 -12.34
CA ASP A 9 13.08 -5.41 -12.84
C ASP A 9 13.32 -5.18 -14.34
N ASN A 10 14.59 -5.05 -14.72
CA ASN A 10 15.02 -4.78 -16.09
C ASN A 10 15.13 -6.09 -16.90
N GLY A 11 14.02 -6.82 -16.99
CA GLY A 11 13.87 -7.92 -17.94
C GLY A 11 14.34 -9.28 -17.44
N SER A 12 13.65 -9.83 -16.45
CA SER A 12 13.40 -11.28 -16.33
C SER A 12 12.35 -11.47 -15.25
N SER A 13 11.10 -11.75 -15.63
CA SER A 13 9.96 -12.01 -14.73
C SER A 13 9.82 -11.01 -13.58
N LEU A 14 8.87 -10.08 -13.69
CA LEU A 14 8.36 -9.32 -12.53
C LEU A 14 8.39 -10.23 -11.29
N PRO A 15 9.02 -9.83 -10.17
CA PRO A 15 8.77 -10.55 -8.94
C PRO A 15 7.26 -10.60 -8.79
N LYS A 16 6.73 -11.75 -8.40
CA LYS A 16 5.30 -11.93 -8.10
C LYS A 16 4.91 -10.97 -6.98
N THR A 17 4.76 -9.67 -7.26
CA THR A 17 4.16 -8.68 -6.36
C THR A 17 2.64 -8.85 -6.31
N GLY A 18 2.12 -9.89 -6.97
CA GLY A 18 0.77 -10.40 -6.79
C GLY A 18 0.69 -11.47 -5.71
N PHE A 19 1.28 -11.26 -4.53
CA PHE A 19 0.81 -12.02 -3.36
C PHE A 19 -0.57 -11.46 -2.98
N THR A 20 -1.60 -12.01 -3.62
CA THR A 20 -2.95 -11.95 -3.07
C THR A 20 -2.98 -12.90 -1.88
N TRP A 21 -3.09 -12.35 -0.67
CA TRP A 21 -3.25 -13.18 0.53
C TRP A 21 -4.40 -14.17 0.31
N PRO A 22 -4.21 -15.49 0.54
CA PRO A 22 -5.25 -16.48 0.33
C PRO A 22 -6.36 -16.34 1.39
N GLY A 23 -7.29 -15.41 1.16
CA GLY A 23 -8.40 -15.08 2.06
C GLY A 23 -8.94 -13.67 1.80
N ALA A 24 -10.22 -13.44 2.05
CA ALA A 24 -10.93 -12.21 1.68
C ALA A 24 -10.63 -11.00 2.60
N GLY A 25 -9.41 -10.85 3.14
CA GLY A 25 -9.08 -9.75 4.07
C GLY A 25 -7.59 -9.58 4.36
N PHE A 26 -7.21 -8.40 4.85
CA PHE A 26 -5.85 -8.11 5.31
C PHE A 26 -5.50 -8.97 6.54
N PRO A 27 -4.22 -9.38 6.70
CA PRO A 27 -3.77 -10.03 7.92
C PRO A 27 -3.94 -9.08 9.11
N THR A 28 -4.17 -9.66 10.29
CA THR A 28 -4.43 -8.91 11.52
C THR A 28 -3.51 -9.39 12.63
N THR A 29 -3.69 -8.88 13.85
CA THR A 29 -3.02 -9.42 15.03
C THR A 29 -3.31 -10.92 15.28
N ALA A 30 -4.32 -11.52 14.63
CA ALA A 30 -4.49 -12.98 14.56
C ALA A 30 -3.32 -13.71 13.89
N ASN A 31 -2.48 -13.00 13.12
CA ASN A 31 -1.25 -13.47 12.49
C ASN A 31 0.00 -13.08 13.30
N ALA A 32 -0.14 -12.53 14.50
CA ALA A 32 0.98 -12.19 15.37
C ALA A 32 1.21 -13.28 16.42
N HIS A 33 2.48 -13.51 16.75
CA HIS A 33 2.92 -14.36 17.83
C HIS A 33 3.73 -13.54 18.84
N SER A 34 3.20 -13.38 20.06
CA SER A 34 3.88 -12.68 21.16
C SER A 34 4.98 -13.58 21.73
N HIS A 35 6.20 -13.34 21.29
CA HIS A 35 7.39 -14.04 21.75
C HIS A 35 7.91 -13.41 23.05
N ASN A 36 8.49 -14.26 23.91
CA ASN A 36 8.90 -13.88 25.27
C ASN A 36 7.83 -13.03 25.98
N ASP A 37 6.56 -13.44 25.85
CA ASP A 37 5.44 -12.64 26.35
C ASP A 37 5.50 -12.49 27.88
N TYR A 38 6.10 -13.48 28.54
CA TYR A 38 6.32 -13.48 29.98
C TYR A 38 7.33 -12.42 30.46
N GLU A 39 8.20 -11.92 29.58
CA GLU A 39 9.12 -10.81 29.86
C GLU A 39 8.45 -9.44 29.73
N LYS A 40 7.21 -9.37 29.21
CA LYS A 40 6.48 -8.10 29.12
C LYS A 40 5.99 -7.65 30.50
N LYS A 41 5.67 -6.36 30.63
CA LYS A 41 5.18 -5.78 31.89
C LYS A 41 3.86 -6.39 32.36
N ALA A 42 2.99 -6.75 31.42
CA ALA A 42 1.72 -7.41 31.68
C ALA A 42 1.62 -8.68 30.83
N PRO A 43 2.25 -9.79 31.26
CA PRO A 43 2.16 -11.08 30.57
C PRO A 43 0.71 -11.46 30.30
N PHE A 44 0.48 -12.10 29.16
CA PHE A 44 -0.81 -12.42 28.55
C PHE A 44 -1.64 -11.19 28.14
N THR A 45 -1.74 -10.18 29.01
CA THR A 45 -2.72 -9.10 28.95
C THR A 45 -2.56 -8.21 27.72
N ASP A 46 -1.34 -7.77 27.41
CA ASP A 46 -1.10 -6.83 26.31
C ASP A 46 -1.40 -7.48 24.94
N ALA A 47 -0.88 -8.70 24.73
CA ALA A 47 -1.12 -9.46 23.50
C ALA A 47 -2.58 -9.91 23.38
N TYR A 48 -3.21 -10.32 24.49
CA TYR A 48 -4.64 -10.64 24.54
C TYR A 48 -5.51 -9.44 24.20
N ALA A 49 -5.25 -8.28 24.78
CA ALA A 49 -6.00 -7.05 24.51
C ALA A 49 -5.87 -6.62 23.04
N ALA A 50 -4.70 -6.87 22.43
CA ALA A 50 -4.47 -6.68 21.00
C ALA A 50 -5.09 -7.78 20.10
N GLY A 51 -5.66 -8.83 20.68
CA GLY A 51 -6.32 -9.93 19.97
C GLY A 51 -5.36 -10.89 19.26
N PHE A 52 -4.16 -11.10 19.81
CA PHE A 52 -3.13 -11.94 19.20
C PHE A 52 -3.59 -13.37 18.94
N GLY A 53 -3.14 -13.94 17.82
CA GLY A 53 -3.42 -15.33 17.48
C GLY A 53 -2.56 -16.34 18.24
N SER A 54 -1.37 -15.92 18.71
CA SER A 54 -0.48 -16.78 19.50
C SER A 54 0.32 -16.00 20.55
N ILE A 55 0.55 -16.64 21.70
CA ILE A 55 1.32 -16.11 22.83
C ILE A 55 2.23 -17.23 23.37
N GLU A 56 3.49 -16.92 23.68
CA GLU A 56 4.50 -17.87 24.16
C GLU A 56 4.83 -17.72 25.66
N ALA A 57 4.97 -18.85 26.35
CA ALA A 57 5.50 -18.94 27.70
C ALA A 57 6.62 -19.98 27.78
N ASP A 58 7.80 -19.58 28.26
CA ASP A 58 8.89 -20.50 28.62
C ASP A 58 8.60 -21.13 29.97
N VAL A 59 8.57 -22.46 30.05
CA VAL A 59 8.17 -23.19 31.26
C VAL A 59 9.23 -24.18 31.71
N PHE A 60 9.56 -24.08 32.99
CA PHE A 60 10.41 -25.01 33.73
C PHE A 60 9.57 -25.80 34.75
N LEU A 61 9.75 -27.12 34.80
CA LEU A 61 9.28 -27.94 35.90
C LEU A 61 10.32 -27.93 37.03
N GLU A 62 9.97 -27.30 38.16
CA GLU A 62 10.83 -27.22 39.34
C GLU A 62 10.01 -27.57 40.60
N LYS A 63 10.42 -28.63 41.32
CA LYS A 63 9.76 -29.10 42.55
C LYS A 63 8.24 -29.29 42.42
N GLY A 64 7.79 -29.74 41.25
CA GLY A 64 6.36 -29.96 40.95
C GLY A 64 5.59 -28.71 40.49
N LEU A 65 6.23 -27.55 40.46
CA LEU A 65 5.65 -26.30 39.94
C LEU A 65 6.08 -26.08 38.49
N LEU A 66 5.16 -25.52 37.69
CA LEU A 66 5.42 -25.04 36.34
C LEU A 66 5.74 -23.55 36.40
N LEU A 67 7.02 -23.22 36.57
CA LEU A 67 7.51 -21.85 36.68
C LEU A 67 7.74 -21.25 35.29
N VAL A 68 7.42 -19.97 35.13
CA VAL A 68 7.60 -19.23 33.88
C VAL A 68 8.78 -18.27 34.02
N ALA A 69 9.81 -18.49 33.21
CA ALA A 69 11.04 -17.72 33.23
C ALA A 69 11.85 -17.94 31.96
N HIS A 70 12.78 -17.03 31.61
CA HIS A 70 13.74 -17.26 30.55
C HIS A 70 14.86 -18.22 30.99
N SER A 71 15.29 -18.08 32.24
CA SER A 71 16.40 -18.83 32.83
C SER A 71 16.17 -19.10 34.33
N LYS A 72 16.91 -20.07 34.88
CA LYS A 72 16.71 -20.55 36.27
C LYS A 72 16.95 -19.48 37.33
N ASP A 73 17.81 -18.50 37.06
CA ASP A 73 18.10 -17.38 37.98
C ASP A 73 16.93 -16.39 38.13
N GLN A 74 15.94 -16.45 37.24
CA GLN A 74 14.73 -15.63 37.30
C GLN A 74 13.55 -16.35 37.97
N PHE A 75 13.78 -17.52 38.59
CA PHE A 75 12.71 -18.28 39.22
C PHE A 75 12.05 -17.49 40.35
N ASP A 76 10.74 -17.31 40.21
CA ASP A 76 9.87 -16.72 41.21
C ASP A 76 8.69 -17.66 41.42
N ALA A 77 8.48 -18.09 42.67
CA ALA A 77 7.41 -19.01 43.03
C ALA A 77 6.00 -18.42 42.77
N ALA A 78 5.88 -17.09 42.67
CA ALA A 78 4.64 -16.43 42.29
C ALA A 78 4.39 -16.43 40.77
N ARG A 79 5.41 -16.67 39.94
CA ARG A 79 5.34 -16.63 38.47
C ARG A 79 5.18 -18.03 37.90
N THR A 80 4.01 -18.60 38.10
CA THR A 80 3.62 -19.91 37.56
C THR A 80 2.87 -19.78 36.25
N LEU A 81 2.86 -20.85 35.44
CA LEU A 81 2.04 -20.94 34.23
C LEU A 81 0.56 -20.67 34.52
N GLN A 82 0.06 -21.16 35.66
CA GLN A 82 -1.28 -20.86 36.17
C GLN A 82 -1.50 -19.37 36.32
N SER A 83 -0.69 -18.72 37.16
CA SER A 83 -0.88 -17.32 37.53
C SER A 83 -0.74 -16.34 36.36
N LEU A 84 0.17 -16.61 35.42
CA LEU A 84 0.45 -15.70 34.32
C LEU A 84 -0.43 -15.95 33.09
N TYR A 85 -0.89 -17.19 32.88
CA TYR A 85 -1.57 -17.57 31.64
C TYR A 85 -2.88 -18.32 31.86
N LEU A 86 -2.89 -19.44 32.59
CA LEU A 86 -4.11 -20.27 32.65
C LEU A 86 -5.24 -19.60 33.42
N ASP A 87 -4.96 -18.95 34.55
CA ASP A 87 -5.95 -18.20 35.33
C ASP A 87 -6.57 -17.05 34.51
N PRO A 88 -5.79 -16.15 33.87
CA PRO A 88 -6.38 -15.07 33.08
C PRO A 88 -7.04 -15.56 31.77
N ILE A 89 -6.55 -16.64 31.14
CA ILE A 89 -7.25 -17.28 30.01
C ILE A 89 -8.61 -17.82 30.46
N ASN A 90 -8.67 -18.51 31.59
CA ASN A 90 -9.92 -19.06 32.13
C ASN A 90 -10.91 -17.93 32.46
N ALA A 91 -10.44 -16.85 33.08
CA ALA A 91 -11.26 -15.66 33.33
C ALA A 91 -11.78 -15.00 32.04
N ALA A 92 -10.94 -14.89 31.00
CA ALA A 92 -11.33 -14.38 29.69
C ALA A 92 -12.39 -15.26 29.02
N ILE A 93 -12.25 -16.59 29.09
CA ILE A 93 -13.23 -17.56 28.59
C ILE A 93 -14.58 -17.39 29.29
N SER A 94 -14.57 -17.31 30.63
CA SER A 94 -15.80 -17.09 31.41
C SER A 94 -16.47 -15.76 31.06
N LYS A 95 -15.69 -14.68 30.91
CA LYS A 95 -16.18 -13.35 30.56
C LYS A 95 -16.84 -13.31 29.17
N ASN A 96 -16.31 -14.06 28.21
CA ASN A 96 -16.73 -14.03 26.81
C ASN A 96 -17.62 -15.22 26.42
N GLY A 97 -18.38 -15.77 27.38
CA GLY A 97 -19.40 -16.79 27.10
C GLY A 97 -18.85 -18.13 26.60
N GLY A 98 -17.68 -18.57 27.09
CA GLY A 98 -17.07 -19.84 26.73
C GLY A 98 -16.01 -19.76 25.62
N ARG A 99 -15.63 -18.54 25.21
CA ARG A 99 -14.63 -18.29 24.16
C ARG A 99 -13.51 -17.40 24.66
N ILE A 100 -12.28 -17.53 24.14
CA ILE A 100 -11.18 -16.67 24.57
C ILE A 100 -11.40 -15.19 24.20
N TYR A 101 -11.94 -14.93 23.02
CA TYR A 101 -12.28 -13.58 22.53
C TYR A 101 -13.79 -13.45 22.31
N ALA A 102 -14.30 -12.22 22.49
CA ALA A 102 -15.69 -11.88 22.16
C ALA A 102 -15.99 -12.00 20.66
N ASP A 103 -15.02 -11.66 19.81
CA ASP A 103 -15.07 -11.90 18.37
C ASP A 103 -14.96 -13.40 18.08
N SER A 104 -16.01 -13.98 17.50
CA SER A 104 -16.11 -15.42 17.22
C SER A 104 -15.21 -15.90 16.08
N SER A 105 -14.65 -15.01 15.28
CA SER A 105 -13.66 -15.34 14.26
C SER A 105 -12.25 -15.56 14.85
N ARG A 106 -12.02 -15.12 16.11
CA ARG A 106 -10.72 -15.18 16.76
C ARG A 106 -10.56 -16.43 17.62
N SER A 107 -9.32 -16.89 17.69
CA SER A 107 -8.85 -17.97 18.56
C SER A 107 -7.45 -17.67 19.06
N LEU A 108 -7.02 -18.32 20.14
CA LEU A 108 -5.70 -18.16 20.74
C LEU A 108 -4.95 -19.49 20.77
N GLN A 109 -3.70 -19.44 20.34
CA GLN A 109 -2.71 -20.48 20.60
C GLN A 109 -1.82 -20.06 21.79
N LEU A 110 -1.98 -20.73 22.93
CA LEU A 110 -0.99 -20.67 24.00
C LEU A 110 0.14 -21.65 23.66
N MET A 111 1.29 -21.11 23.25
CA MET A 111 2.50 -21.88 23.03
C MET A 111 3.28 -21.99 24.33
N ILE A 112 3.55 -23.21 24.77
CA ILE A 112 4.31 -23.50 25.99
C ILE A 112 5.63 -24.13 25.56
N ASP A 113 6.72 -23.40 25.73
CA ASP A 113 8.06 -23.87 25.40
C ASP A 113 8.67 -24.56 26.62
N PHE A 114 8.86 -25.88 26.54
CA PHE A 114 9.43 -26.65 27.63
C PHE A 114 10.94 -26.48 27.71
N LYS A 115 11.42 -25.97 28.85
CA LYS A 115 12.86 -25.83 29.16
C LYS A 115 13.43 -26.97 29.99
N THR A 116 12.58 -27.84 30.50
CA THR A 116 12.93 -29.08 31.23
C THR A 116 12.56 -30.32 30.41
N ASP A 117 12.76 -31.52 30.95
CA ASP A 117 12.43 -32.77 30.25
C ASP A 117 10.96 -32.83 29.81
N GLY A 118 10.72 -33.19 28.55
CA GLY A 118 9.40 -33.09 27.94
C GLY A 118 8.36 -34.04 28.53
N GLY A 119 8.75 -35.27 28.88
CA GLY A 119 7.84 -36.27 29.42
C GLY A 119 7.33 -35.88 30.80
N THR A 120 8.24 -35.54 31.71
CA THR A 120 7.91 -35.13 33.08
C THR A 120 7.18 -33.78 33.12
N THR A 121 7.61 -32.81 32.31
CA THR A 121 6.95 -31.50 32.22
C THR A 121 5.53 -31.62 31.64
N MET A 122 5.34 -32.47 30.62
CA MET A 122 4.00 -32.78 30.09
C MET A 122 3.09 -33.40 31.15
N ALA A 123 3.58 -34.38 31.90
CA ALA A 123 2.78 -35.02 32.95
C ALA A 123 2.31 -34.00 34.00
N ALA A 124 3.19 -33.09 34.44
CA ALA A 124 2.83 -32.00 35.35
C ALA A 124 1.83 -31.01 34.73
N LEU A 125 2.01 -30.64 33.46
CA LEU A 125 1.06 -29.79 32.73
C LEU A 125 -0.33 -30.41 32.65
N LEU A 126 -0.42 -31.70 32.32
CA LEU A 126 -1.70 -32.41 32.25
C LEU A 126 -2.40 -32.46 33.61
N GLU A 127 -1.66 -32.61 34.71
CA GLU A 127 -2.23 -32.55 36.05
C GLU A 127 -2.81 -31.18 36.37
N VAL A 128 -2.07 -30.11 36.05
CA VAL A 128 -2.55 -28.73 36.23
C VAL A 128 -3.80 -28.47 35.40
N LEU A 129 -3.82 -28.89 34.12
CA LEU A 129 -4.92 -28.63 33.19
C LEU A 129 -6.25 -29.31 33.57
N LYS A 130 -6.24 -30.35 34.42
CA LYS A 130 -7.47 -30.93 34.99
C LYS A 130 -8.32 -29.90 35.73
N ASN A 131 -7.68 -28.87 36.29
CA ASN A 131 -8.36 -27.78 37.00
C ASN A 131 -8.89 -26.68 36.07
N TYR A 132 -8.68 -26.78 34.76
CA TYR A 132 -9.08 -25.76 33.78
C TYR A 132 -9.98 -26.33 32.67
N PRO A 133 -11.15 -26.90 33.01
CA PRO A 133 -12.04 -27.53 32.02
C PRO A 133 -12.44 -26.56 30.90
N ALA A 134 -12.66 -25.27 31.21
CA ALA A 134 -13.05 -24.27 30.22
C ALA A 134 -11.98 -24.07 29.12
N ILE A 135 -10.69 -24.20 29.46
CA ILE A 135 -9.57 -24.15 28.51
C ILE A 135 -9.54 -25.44 27.69
N THR A 136 -9.65 -26.60 28.35
CA THR A 136 -9.53 -27.90 27.68
C THR A 136 -10.72 -28.28 26.78
N SER A 137 -11.89 -27.67 26.99
CA SER A 137 -13.11 -27.96 26.25
C SER A 137 -13.46 -26.95 25.16
N THR A 138 -12.88 -25.74 25.19
CA THR A 138 -13.18 -24.70 24.19
C THR A 138 -12.40 -24.94 22.90
N ALA A 139 -13.07 -24.78 21.75
CA ALA A 139 -12.39 -24.80 20.45
C ALA A 139 -11.61 -23.50 20.16
N SER A 140 -11.80 -22.47 20.98
CA SER A 140 -11.21 -21.14 20.77
C SER A 140 -9.81 -20.99 21.36
N VAL A 141 -9.35 -21.95 22.16
CA VAL A 141 -7.98 -22.02 22.70
C VAL A 141 -7.35 -23.33 22.27
N ARG A 142 -6.08 -23.28 21.87
CA ARG A 142 -5.23 -24.47 21.76
C ARG A 142 -3.99 -24.32 22.59
N ILE A 143 -3.54 -25.43 23.17
CA ILE A 143 -2.26 -25.53 23.86
C ILE A 143 -1.28 -26.21 22.92
N VAL A 144 -0.18 -25.53 22.60
CA VAL A 144 0.83 -26.01 21.67
C VAL A 144 2.16 -26.11 22.40
N ILE A 145 2.77 -27.29 22.41
CA ILE A 145 4.04 -27.50 23.08
C ILE A 145 5.20 -27.30 22.11
N SER A 146 6.18 -26.49 22.51
CA SER A 146 7.46 -26.29 21.83
C SER A 146 8.63 -26.61 22.77
N GLY A 147 9.86 -26.27 22.38
CA GLY A 147 11.07 -26.59 23.15
C GLY A 147 11.33 -28.09 23.26
N ASN A 148 11.65 -28.56 24.47
CA ASN A 148 11.88 -29.97 24.82
C ASN A 148 10.57 -30.77 24.81
N ARG A 149 9.96 -30.93 23.64
CA ARG A 149 8.71 -31.70 23.44
C ARG A 149 8.88 -33.16 23.88
N PRO A 150 7.79 -33.83 24.33
CA PRO A 150 7.82 -35.28 24.54
C PRO A 150 8.21 -36.04 23.27
N ASP A 151 8.71 -37.26 23.43
CA ASP A 151 9.05 -38.14 22.31
C ASP A 151 7.90 -38.26 21.31
N VAL A 152 8.24 -38.27 20.01
CA VAL A 152 7.26 -38.30 18.91
C VAL A 152 6.32 -39.51 19.01
N ALA A 153 6.78 -40.64 19.56
CA ALA A 153 5.95 -41.82 19.79
C ALA A 153 4.80 -41.57 20.78
N ALA A 154 4.94 -40.61 21.70
CA ALA A 154 3.89 -40.27 22.68
C ALA A 154 2.78 -39.38 22.09
N TRP A 155 2.99 -38.75 20.93
CA TRP A 155 2.08 -37.71 20.43
C TRP A 155 0.68 -38.22 20.10
N ASN A 156 0.57 -39.48 19.66
CA ASN A 156 -0.72 -40.09 19.33
C ASN A 156 -1.64 -40.23 20.55
N ASN A 157 -1.06 -40.36 21.74
CA ASN A 157 -1.76 -40.58 23.00
C ASN A 157 -2.06 -39.27 23.76
N LEU A 158 -1.69 -38.11 23.20
CA LEU A 158 -1.95 -36.83 23.83
C LEU A 158 -3.46 -36.51 23.84
N PRO A 159 -3.97 -35.84 24.89
CA PRO A 159 -5.33 -35.34 24.90
C PRO A 159 -5.63 -34.47 23.66
N PRO A 160 -6.89 -34.40 23.18
CA PRO A 160 -7.24 -33.73 21.92
C PRO A 160 -6.97 -32.21 21.92
N TYR A 161 -6.87 -31.59 23.10
CA TYR A 161 -6.58 -30.16 23.27
C TYR A 161 -5.07 -29.84 23.33
N ILE A 162 -4.20 -30.86 23.33
CA ILE A 162 -2.75 -30.71 23.28
C ILE A 162 -2.24 -30.94 21.84
N PHE A 163 -1.47 -29.97 21.37
CA PHE A 163 -0.86 -29.92 20.06
C PHE A 163 0.65 -29.70 20.19
N ILE A 164 1.39 -29.90 19.10
CA ILE A 164 2.84 -29.79 19.07
C ILE A 164 3.27 -28.78 18.00
N ASP A 165 4.14 -27.84 18.36
CA ASP A 165 4.88 -27.03 17.39
C ASP A 165 5.90 -27.96 16.71
N GLY A 166 5.76 -28.19 15.40
CA GLY A 166 6.66 -29.08 14.67
C GLY A 166 7.90 -28.34 14.16
N GLU A 167 8.97 -29.08 13.89
CA GLU A 167 10.19 -28.53 13.27
C GLU A 167 10.05 -28.59 11.75
N LEU A 168 10.31 -27.47 11.10
CA LEU A 168 10.06 -27.30 9.67
C LEU A 168 11.01 -28.15 8.81
N GLU A 169 12.19 -28.48 9.33
CA GLU A 169 13.20 -29.34 8.73
C GLU A 169 12.79 -30.81 8.73
N LYS A 170 11.99 -31.24 9.70
CA LYS A 170 11.61 -32.64 9.88
C LYS A 170 10.49 -33.04 8.90
N SER A 171 10.30 -34.35 8.80
CA SER A 171 9.20 -34.96 8.05
C SER A 171 8.32 -35.73 9.03
N TYR A 172 7.01 -35.64 8.82
CA TYR A 172 6.01 -36.20 9.71
C TYR A 172 5.04 -37.07 8.92
N ASN A 173 4.60 -38.17 9.51
CA ASN A 173 3.51 -38.97 8.96
C ASN A 173 2.15 -38.31 9.25
N THR A 174 1.08 -38.83 8.63
CA THR A 174 -0.28 -38.27 8.75
C THR A 174 -0.77 -38.17 10.20
N ALA A 175 -0.49 -39.16 11.04
CA ALA A 175 -0.91 -39.16 12.44
C ALA A 175 -0.20 -38.04 13.23
N GLN A 176 1.12 -37.89 13.03
CA GLN A 176 1.89 -36.81 13.65
C GLN A 176 1.45 -35.44 13.14
N LEU A 177 1.24 -35.28 11.82
CA LEU A 177 0.74 -34.05 11.23
C LEU A 177 -0.62 -33.64 11.81
N SER A 178 -1.49 -34.57 12.20
CA SER A 178 -2.77 -34.23 12.82
C SER A 178 -2.62 -33.49 14.17
N ARG A 179 -1.46 -33.65 14.83
CA ARG A 179 -1.11 -32.98 16.10
C ARG A 179 -0.32 -31.69 15.93
N ILE A 180 0.09 -31.37 14.70
CA ILE A 180 0.89 -30.18 14.39
C ILE A 180 -0.02 -29.11 13.76
N PRO A 181 -0.27 -27.97 14.42
CA PRO A 181 -0.98 -26.84 13.83
C PRO A 181 -0.05 -25.90 13.07
N MET A 182 1.25 -25.91 13.41
CA MET A 182 2.26 -24.98 12.92
C MET A 182 3.64 -25.66 12.89
N LEU A 183 4.46 -25.30 11.91
CA LEU A 183 5.86 -25.67 11.81
C LEU A 183 6.71 -24.43 12.05
N SER A 184 7.70 -24.54 12.94
CA SER A 184 8.63 -23.49 13.28
C SER A 184 10.07 -23.84 12.94
N THR A 185 10.89 -22.82 12.66
CA THR A 185 12.36 -22.94 12.58
C THR A 185 13.05 -21.61 12.91
N ASN A 186 14.35 -21.67 13.16
CA ASN A 186 15.24 -20.53 13.34
C ASN A 186 15.49 -19.83 12.00
N PHE A 187 15.03 -18.58 11.89
CA PHE A 187 15.33 -17.76 10.71
C PHE A 187 16.83 -17.60 10.47
N ALA A 188 17.61 -17.41 11.53
CA ALA A 188 19.03 -17.10 11.46
C ALA A 188 19.90 -18.26 10.95
N THR A 189 19.33 -19.46 10.81
CA THR A 189 19.94 -20.60 10.13
C THR A 189 20.04 -20.36 8.63
N TYR A 190 19.06 -19.67 8.04
CA TYR A 190 18.92 -19.52 6.59
C TYR A 190 19.31 -18.15 6.07
N SER A 191 19.25 -17.13 6.92
CA SER A 191 19.52 -15.76 6.51
C SER A 191 20.18 -14.95 7.62
N LYS A 192 21.11 -14.06 7.24
CA LYS A 192 21.67 -13.02 8.12
C LYS A 192 21.03 -11.66 7.87
N TRP A 193 19.96 -11.62 7.07
CA TRP A 193 19.22 -10.40 6.79
C TRP A 193 18.70 -9.79 8.08
N ASN A 194 18.92 -8.50 8.24
CA ASN A 194 18.57 -7.76 9.46
C ASN A 194 17.22 -7.01 9.32
N GLY A 195 16.42 -7.36 8.33
CA GLY A 195 15.14 -6.72 8.03
C GLY A 195 15.25 -5.41 7.22
N LYS A 196 16.46 -4.90 6.94
CA LYS A 196 16.65 -3.67 6.16
C LYS A 196 16.93 -3.99 4.69
N GLY A 197 16.38 -3.17 3.79
CA GLY A 197 16.45 -3.46 2.35
C GLY A 197 15.66 -4.72 2.01
N ARG A 198 16.06 -5.42 0.95
CA ARG A 198 15.44 -6.68 0.55
C ARG A 198 16.15 -7.87 1.18
N LEU A 199 15.37 -8.91 1.46
CA LEU A 199 15.92 -10.24 1.73
C LEU A 199 16.72 -10.68 0.49
N PRO A 200 18.00 -11.10 0.64
CA PRO A 200 18.81 -11.55 -0.50
C PRO A 200 18.12 -12.68 -1.27
N GLU A 201 18.04 -12.57 -2.60
CA GLU A 201 17.18 -13.46 -3.41
C GLU A 201 17.51 -14.96 -3.23
N ALA A 202 18.78 -15.31 -3.10
CA ALA A 202 19.19 -16.70 -2.85
C ALA A 202 18.68 -17.22 -1.49
N GLU A 203 18.73 -16.41 -0.44
CA GLU A 203 18.23 -16.75 0.90
C GLU A 203 16.69 -16.79 0.91
N ARG A 204 16.07 -15.82 0.23
CA ARG A 204 14.63 -15.74 0.02
C ARG A 204 14.11 -17.01 -0.63
N MET A 205 14.67 -17.48 -1.74
CA MET A 205 14.25 -18.72 -2.40
C MET A 205 14.27 -19.94 -1.47
N VAL A 206 15.25 -20.04 -0.57
CA VAL A 206 15.31 -21.11 0.43
C VAL A 206 14.16 -20.97 1.43
N ILE A 207 13.94 -19.76 1.95
CA ILE A 207 12.85 -19.45 2.88
C ILE A 207 11.48 -19.71 2.24
N SER A 208 11.24 -19.28 1.00
CA SER A 208 9.99 -19.54 0.28
C SER A 208 9.77 -21.05 0.10
N GLY A 209 10.83 -21.81 -0.23
CA GLY A 209 10.74 -23.27 -0.35
C GLY A 209 10.37 -23.99 0.95
N LEU A 210 10.84 -23.46 2.09
CA LEU A 210 10.46 -23.93 3.43
C LEU A 210 8.97 -23.63 3.72
N ILE A 211 8.52 -22.41 3.40
CA ILE A 211 7.12 -22.01 3.56
C ILE A 211 6.21 -22.90 2.70
N ASP A 212 6.54 -23.07 1.43
CA ASP A 212 5.82 -23.95 0.50
C ASP A 212 5.72 -25.39 1.01
N LYS A 213 6.77 -25.93 1.61
CA LYS A 213 6.78 -27.29 2.19
C LYS A 213 5.72 -27.41 3.30
N ALA A 214 5.64 -26.42 4.18
CA ALA A 214 4.67 -26.40 5.26
C ALA A 214 3.24 -26.22 4.75
N HIS A 215 3.02 -25.27 3.84
CA HIS A 215 1.70 -25.02 3.25
C HIS A 215 1.18 -26.20 2.44
N LYS A 216 2.04 -26.92 1.70
CA LYS A 216 1.68 -28.20 1.04
C LYS A 216 1.22 -29.28 2.01
N SER A 217 1.67 -29.21 3.26
CA SER A 217 1.24 -30.10 4.35
C SER A 217 0.03 -29.55 5.13
N GLY A 218 -0.55 -28.44 4.68
CA GLY A 218 -1.67 -27.74 5.32
C GLY A 218 -1.31 -27.11 6.67
N LYS A 219 -0.04 -26.79 6.90
CA LYS A 219 0.47 -26.28 8.19
C LYS A 219 0.88 -24.82 8.10
N LYS A 220 0.60 -24.08 9.17
CA LYS A 220 1.07 -22.70 9.34
C LYS A 220 2.58 -22.66 9.57
N VAL A 221 3.21 -21.53 9.28
CA VAL A 221 4.64 -21.30 9.46
C VAL A 221 4.92 -20.16 10.45
N ARG A 222 5.93 -20.36 11.29
CA ARG A 222 6.55 -19.31 12.12
C ARG A 222 8.07 -19.40 12.01
N PHE A 223 8.75 -18.26 11.97
CA PHE A 223 10.19 -18.18 12.12
C PHE A 223 10.55 -17.48 13.44
N TRP A 224 11.35 -18.13 14.29
CA TRP A 224 11.92 -17.50 15.49
C TRP A 224 13.33 -16.97 15.21
N ASN A 225 13.82 -16.04 16.03
CA ASN A 225 15.08 -15.31 15.82
C ASN A 225 15.16 -14.65 14.43
N ALA A 226 14.00 -14.16 13.98
CA ALA A 226 13.82 -13.35 12.77
C ALA A 226 13.93 -11.86 13.12
N PRO A 227 14.32 -10.98 12.16
CA PRO A 227 14.24 -9.55 12.36
C PRO A 227 12.81 -9.09 12.71
N ASP A 228 12.69 -8.27 13.74
CA ASP A 228 11.41 -7.78 14.25
C ASP A 228 11.28 -6.26 14.03
N ILE A 229 11.08 -5.85 12.77
CA ILE A 229 10.92 -4.44 12.39
C ILE A 229 9.90 -4.31 11.26
N LEU A 230 9.39 -3.09 11.03
CA LEU A 230 8.36 -2.81 10.01
C LEU A 230 8.64 -3.45 8.63
N ASN A 231 9.86 -3.31 8.13
CA ASN A 231 10.23 -3.84 6.81
C ASN A 231 10.26 -5.38 6.77
N SER A 232 10.68 -6.04 7.85
CA SER A 232 10.66 -7.50 7.90
C SER A 232 9.25 -8.04 8.04
N TRP A 233 8.36 -7.35 8.76
CA TRP A 233 6.96 -7.73 8.81
C TRP A 233 6.30 -7.69 7.42
N TYR A 234 6.51 -6.63 6.63
CA TYR A 234 6.06 -6.61 5.23
C TYR A 234 6.62 -7.79 4.43
N ALA A 235 7.95 -8.01 4.46
CA ALA A 235 8.57 -9.10 3.71
C ALA A 235 8.04 -10.48 4.11
N PHE A 236 7.84 -10.72 5.41
CA PHE A 236 7.32 -12.01 5.88
C PHE A 236 5.85 -12.21 5.50
N LEU A 237 5.04 -11.15 5.48
CA LEU A 237 3.68 -11.24 4.96
C LEU A 237 3.68 -11.53 3.45
N ASP A 238 4.54 -10.87 2.68
CA ASP A 238 4.67 -11.07 1.23
C ASP A 238 5.15 -12.50 0.88
N GLU A 239 6.02 -13.07 1.71
CA GLU A 239 6.49 -14.47 1.58
C GLU A 239 5.48 -15.51 2.08
N GLY A 240 4.40 -15.09 2.74
CA GLY A 240 3.34 -15.99 3.22
C GLY A 240 3.60 -16.61 4.60
N VAL A 241 4.39 -15.97 5.46
CA VAL A 241 4.52 -16.39 6.87
C VAL A 241 3.20 -16.19 7.62
N ASP A 242 2.69 -17.24 8.27
CA ASP A 242 1.37 -17.22 8.90
C ASP A 242 1.35 -16.55 10.27
N TYR A 243 2.41 -16.77 11.07
CA TYR A 243 2.62 -16.14 12.36
C TYR A 243 3.92 -15.34 12.38
N ILE A 244 3.79 -14.03 12.45
CA ILE A 244 4.92 -13.11 12.61
C ILE A 244 5.35 -13.12 14.07
N ASN A 245 6.54 -13.64 14.32
CA ASN A 245 7.17 -13.63 15.63
C ASN A 245 7.58 -12.20 16.00
N THR A 246 7.18 -11.72 17.17
CA THR A 246 7.53 -10.37 17.62
C THR A 246 7.76 -10.30 19.11
N ASP A 247 8.69 -9.44 19.53
CA ASP A 247 8.84 -9.01 20.91
C ASP A 247 8.16 -7.66 21.16
N GLN A 248 7.60 -7.02 20.13
CA GLN A 248 7.07 -5.66 20.12
C GLN A 248 5.56 -5.61 19.88
N VAL A 249 4.80 -6.15 20.83
CA VAL A 249 3.32 -6.26 20.77
C VAL A 249 2.65 -4.97 20.27
N ALA A 250 2.91 -3.83 20.91
CA ALA A 250 2.26 -2.57 20.53
C ALA A 250 2.62 -2.09 19.12
N ALA A 251 3.85 -2.34 18.66
CA ALA A 251 4.31 -1.86 17.36
C ALA A 251 3.72 -2.70 16.21
N ILE A 252 3.68 -4.03 16.36
CA ILE A 252 3.07 -4.89 15.34
C ILE A 252 1.54 -4.73 15.31
N SER A 253 0.89 -4.46 16.45
CA SER A 253 -0.56 -4.19 16.47
C SER A 253 -0.90 -2.97 15.63
N ARG A 254 -0.18 -1.86 15.85
CA ARG A 254 -0.33 -0.64 15.04
C ARG A 254 -0.05 -0.88 13.57
N PHE A 255 0.93 -1.74 13.26
CA PHE A 255 1.22 -2.11 11.88
C PHE A 255 0.02 -2.81 11.21
N PHE A 256 -0.56 -3.83 11.84
CA PHE A 256 -1.73 -4.52 11.31
C PHE A 256 -2.98 -3.63 11.23
N GLU A 257 -3.20 -2.77 12.22
CA GLU A 257 -4.31 -1.78 12.20
C GLU A 257 -4.21 -0.81 11.02
N GLN A 258 -2.99 -0.36 10.69
CA GLN A 258 -2.75 0.60 9.62
C GLN A 258 -2.59 -0.05 8.24
N LEU A 259 -2.50 -1.38 8.17
CA LEU A 259 -2.21 -2.09 6.92
C LEU A 259 -3.30 -1.87 5.85
N PRO A 260 -4.61 -1.93 6.14
CA PRO A 260 -5.65 -1.69 5.14
C PRO A 260 -5.57 -0.29 4.52
N ASP A 261 -5.31 0.73 5.34
CA ASP A 261 -5.24 2.13 4.89
C ASP A 261 -3.96 2.44 4.11
N ARG A 262 -2.93 1.59 4.24
CA ARG A 262 -1.62 1.74 3.59
C ARG A 262 -1.41 0.81 2.42
N SER A 263 -2.42 0.03 2.07
CA SER A 263 -2.33 -0.95 1.00
C SER A 263 -3.31 -0.58 -0.10
N PHE A 264 -2.82 -0.63 -1.33
CA PHE A 264 -3.64 -0.42 -2.51
C PHE A 264 -3.27 -1.44 -3.58
N THR A 265 -4.28 -2.11 -4.11
CA THR A 265 -4.13 -3.01 -5.26
C THR A 265 -4.98 -2.44 -6.38
N ASN A 266 -4.35 -2.11 -7.51
CA ASN A 266 -5.09 -1.71 -8.70
C ASN A 266 -5.60 -2.98 -9.42
N PRO A 267 -6.93 -3.24 -9.45
CA PRO A 267 -7.47 -4.42 -10.13
C PRO A 267 -7.48 -4.26 -11.66
N VAL A 268 -7.26 -3.03 -12.17
CA VAL A 268 -7.27 -2.76 -13.60
C VAL A 268 -5.98 -3.31 -14.23
N PRO A 269 -6.07 -4.11 -15.30
CA PRO A 269 -4.90 -4.58 -16.03
C PRO A 269 -4.04 -3.43 -16.54
N ALA A 270 -2.73 -3.67 -16.66
CA ALA A 270 -1.82 -2.71 -17.27
C ALA A 270 -2.25 -2.40 -18.72
N TYR A 271 -2.24 -1.13 -19.10
CA TYR A 271 -2.46 -0.74 -20.50
C TYR A 271 -1.19 -0.96 -21.33
N GLU A 272 -1.34 -1.17 -22.65
CA GLU A 272 -0.20 -1.34 -23.56
C GLU A 272 0.58 -0.03 -23.73
N LEU A 273 1.86 -0.05 -23.38
CA LEU A 273 2.72 1.13 -23.53
C LEU A 273 3.01 1.44 -25.00
N TYR A 274 2.91 2.71 -25.35
CA TYR A 274 3.37 3.21 -26.63
C TYR A 274 4.90 3.07 -26.74
N LYS A 275 5.36 2.46 -27.83
CA LYS A 275 6.78 2.30 -28.16
C LYS A 275 7.21 3.36 -29.18
N PRO A 276 7.77 4.50 -28.73
CA PRO A 276 8.25 5.54 -29.65
C PRO A 276 9.36 5.00 -30.56
N THR A 277 9.32 5.36 -31.84
CA THR A 277 10.34 4.96 -32.84
C THR A 277 11.58 5.84 -32.82
N TYR A 278 11.49 7.02 -32.20
CA TYR A 278 12.53 8.06 -32.19
C TYR A 278 13.10 8.44 -33.57
N LYS A 279 12.36 8.16 -34.65
CA LYS A 279 12.86 8.28 -36.04
C LYS A 279 13.43 9.65 -36.41
N ASN A 280 12.92 10.72 -35.80
CA ASN A 280 13.35 12.10 -36.09
C ASN A 280 14.29 12.68 -35.02
N ASP A 281 14.69 11.89 -34.02
CA ASP A 281 15.57 12.33 -32.95
C ASP A 281 16.96 12.72 -33.48
N GLY A 282 17.50 13.84 -33.01
CA GLY A 282 18.78 14.40 -33.46
C GLY A 282 18.81 14.90 -34.91
N THR A 283 17.69 14.87 -35.65
CA THR A 283 17.66 15.30 -37.06
C THR A 283 17.49 16.81 -37.20
N THR A 284 18.16 17.43 -38.18
CA THR A 284 18.03 18.86 -38.51
C THR A 284 16.85 19.11 -39.46
N ARG A 285 15.65 18.62 -39.11
CA ARG A 285 14.43 18.84 -39.88
C ARG A 285 13.52 19.85 -39.20
N PRO A 286 12.79 20.69 -39.95
CA PRO A 286 11.81 21.60 -39.37
C PRO A 286 10.74 20.85 -38.57
N ILE A 287 10.45 21.33 -37.35
CA ILE A 287 9.36 20.80 -36.52
C ILE A 287 8.03 21.18 -37.14
N ARG A 288 7.21 20.18 -37.45
CA ARG A 288 5.88 20.38 -38.07
C ARG A 288 4.78 20.61 -37.05
N ASN A 289 4.86 19.95 -35.90
CA ASN A 289 3.82 19.95 -34.87
C ASN A 289 4.47 20.03 -33.50
N VAL A 290 3.85 20.77 -32.58
CA VAL A 290 4.21 20.81 -31.17
C VAL A 290 2.96 20.46 -30.37
N ILE A 291 3.05 19.42 -29.54
CA ILE A 291 1.98 19.02 -28.61
C ILE A 291 2.54 19.20 -27.20
N ILE A 292 1.90 20.05 -26.41
CA ILE A 292 2.27 20.31 -25.02
C ILE A 292 1.22 19.63 -24.14
N LEU A 293 1.65 18.68 -23.32
CA LEU A 293 0.82 17.99 -22.35
C LEU A 293 1.16 18.51 -20.95
N ILE A 294 0.16 19.05 -20.25
CA ILE A 294 0.34 19.63 -18.91
C ILE A 294 -0.46 18.78 -17.92
N GLY A 295 0.25 18.15 -16.97
CA GLY A 295 -0.36 17.56 -15.79
C GLY A 295 -0.38 18.60 -14.66
N ASP A 296 -1.53 19.19 -14.39
CA ASP A 296 -1.68 20.18 -13.31
C ASP A 296 -1.44 19.50 -11.95
N GLY A 297 -0.53 20.05 -11.15
CA GLY A 297 -0.11 19.47 -9.88
C GLY A 297 0.70 18.16 -9.98
N THR A 298 1.12 17.73 -11.17
CA THR A 298 1.79 16.44 -11.37
C THR A 298 3.31 16.53 -11.19
N GLY A 299 3.76 16.47 -9.94
CA GLY A 299 5.17 16.36 -9.59
C GLY A 299 5.75 14.94 -9.79
N LEU A 300 7.05 14.78 -9.53
CA LEU A 300 7.71 13.47 -9.56
C LEU A 300 7.03 12.41 -8.69
N PRO A 301 6.54 12.72 -7.46
CA PRO A 301 5.82 11.73 -6.66
C PRO A 301 4.52 11.26 -7.32
N GLN A 302 3.76 12.16 -7.95
CA GLN A 302 2.52 11.81 -8.66
C GLN A 302 2.82 10.94 -9.88
N TRP A 303 3.87 11.25 -10.64
CA TRP A 303 4.30 10.40 -11.76
C TRP A 303 4.69 9.00 -11.31
N TYR A 304 5.46 8.87 -10.23
CA TYR A 304 5.87 7.57 -9.70
C TYR A 304 4.70 6.78 -9.11
N ALA A 305 3.74 7.45 -8.48
CA ALA A 305 2.51 6.82 -8.00
C ALA A 305 1.69 6.26 -9.17
N GLY A 306 1.49 7.03 -10.25
CA GLY A 306 0.82 6.56 -11.46
C GLY A 306 1.54 5.40 -12.15
N TYR A 307 2.87 5.44 -12.20
CA TYR A 307 3.71 4.36 -12.67
C TYR A 307 3.52 3.07 -11.86
N THR A 308 3.50 3.18 -10.54
CA THR A 308 3.28 2.06 -9.62
C THR A 308 1.87 1.50 -9.77
N ALA A 309 0.86 2.36 -9.83
CA ALA A 309 -0.53 1.97 -10.01
C ALA A 309 -0.78 1.27 -11.36
N ASN A 310 -0.05 1.66 -12.41
CA ASN A 310 -0.09 0.99 -13.72
C ASN A 310 1.00 -0.09 -13.87
N HIS A 311 1.22 -0.87 -12.81
CA HIS A 311 2.06 -2.08 -12.84
C HIS A 311 3.46 -1.83 -13.40
N ALA A 312 4.10 -0.76 -12.95
CA ALA A 312 5.44 -0.38 -13.38
C ALA A 312 5.53 -0.04 -14.89
N GLY A 313 4.48 0.57 -15.44
CA GLY A 313 4.48 1.09 -16.81
C GLY A 313 3.87 2.50 -16.90
N LEU A 314 4.50 3.43 -17.62
CA LEU A 314 3.91 4.74 -17.92
C LEU A 314 4.49 5.35 -19.20
N ASN A 315 3.65 5.85 -20.11
CA ASN A 315 4.09 6.37 -21.42
C ASN A 315 5.05 7.56 -21.29
N VAL A 316 4.87 8.40 -20.27
CA VAL A 316 5.74 9.57 -20.03
C VAL A 316 7.18 9.14 -19.71
N PHE A 317 7.38 7.96 -19.12
CA PHE A 317 8.72 7.42 -18.84
C PHE A 317 9.40 6.83 -20.08
N ASN A 318 8.69 6.74 -21.21
CA ASN A 318 9.28 6.42 -22.52
C ASN A 318 9.75 7.68 -23.28
N MET A 319 9.75 8.87 -22.66
CA MET A 319 10.32 10.07 -23.30
C MET A 319 11.85 10.07 -23.16
N HIS A 320 12.57 10.21 -24.28
CA HIS A 320 14.05 10.12 -24.30
C HIS A 320 14.74 11.22 -23.49
N TYR A 321 14.22 12.45 -23.56
CA TYR A 321 14.81 13.60 -22.88
C TYR A 321 13.97 13.99 -21.66
N THR A 322 14.64 14.07 -20.51
CA THR A 322 14.05 14.50 -19.24
C THR A 322 14.84 15.69 -18.70
N GLY A 323 14.13 16.68 -18.15
CA GLY A 323 14.72 17.84 -17.51
C GLY A 323 13.90 18.28 -16.30
N LEU A 324 14.49 19.14 -15.45
CA LEU A 324 13.83 19.73 -14.29
C LEU A 324 13.56 21.22 -14.55
N SER A 325 12.40 21.69 -14.12
CA SER A 325 11.97 23.09 -14.25
C SER A 325 11.78 23.74 -12.88
N LYS A 326 12.25 24.97 -12.72
CA LYS A 326 12.00 25.80 -11.52
C LYS A 326 10.72 26.59 -11.71
N THR A 327 9.70 26.28 -10.92
CA THR A 327 8.32 26.72 -11.15
C THR A 327 7.86 27.91 -10.33
N SER A 328 8.72 28.58 -9.56
CA SER A 328 8.31 29.76 -8.78
C SER A 328 7.64 30.82 -9.67
N SER A 329 6.62 31.50 -9.17
CA SER A 329 6.06 32.69 -9.82
C SER A 329 7.04 33.87 -9.66
N PHE A 330 6.63 35.07 -10.13
CA PHE A 330 7.41 36.29 -9.93
C PHE A 330 7.41 36.74 -8.45
N ASP A 331 6.27 36.59 -7.78
CA ASP A 331 5.99 37.11 -6.44
C ASP A 331 6.06 36.04 -5.32
N ASN A 332 6.10 34.75 -5.66
CA ASN A 332 6.05 33.66 -4.69
C ASN A 332 6.99 32.50 -5.05
N TYR A 333 7.52 31.85 -4.01
CA TYR A 333 8.28 30.61 -4.14
C TYR A 333 7.42 29.44 -4.65
N ILE A 334 6.15 29.40 -4.23
CA ILE A 334 5.15 28.41 -4.64
C ILE A 334 4.15 29.11 -5.57
N THR A 335 4.17 28.70 -6.83
CA THR A 335 3.26 29.17 -7.88
C THR A 335 1.86 28.58 -7.69
N ASP A 336 0.83 29.31 -8.12
CA ASP A 336 -0.44 28.69 -8.53
C ASP A 336 -0.44 28.36 -10.04
N SER A 337 -1.50 27.74 -10.57
CA SER A 337 -1.53 27.29 -11.98
C SER A 337 -1.40 28.43 -13.00
N ALA A 338 -1.82 29.66 -12.66
CA ALA A 338 -1.90 30.78 -13.60
C ALA A 338 -0.53 31.30 -14.09
N PRO A 339 0.39 31.75 -13.20
CA PRO A 339 1.73 32.14 -13.62
C PRO A 339 2.56 30.97 -14.12
N GLY A 340 2.31 29.74 -13.63
CA GLY A 340 2.96 28.53 -14.15
C GLY A 340 2.65 28.30 -15.63
N ALA A 341 1.37 28.34 -15.99
CA ALA A 341 0.95 28.19 -17.38
C ALA A 341 1.31 29.42 -18.24
N THR A 342 1.26 30.64 -17.68
CA THR A 342 1.71 31.86 -18.36
C THR A 342 3.20 31.81 -18.69
N ALA A 343 4.05 31.31 -17.79
CA ALA A 343 5.47 31.13 -18.06
C ALA A 343 5.73 30.12 -19.18
N ILE A 344 4.94 29.05 -19.26
CA ILE A 344 5.01 28.08 -20.37
C ILE A 344 4.56 28.71 -21.69
N SER A 345 3.47 29.49 -21.67
CA SER A 345 2.85 30.03 -22.87
C SER A 345 3.50 31.30 -23.41
N SER A 346 4.23 32.06 -22.59
CA SER A 346 4.84 33.34 -22.97
C SER A 346 6.37 33.38 -22.80
N GLY A 347 6.94 32.47 -22.01
CA GLY A 347 8.33 32.54 -21.58
C GLY A 347 8.62 33.57 -20.47
N VAL A 348 7.60 34.24 -19.93
CA VAL A 348 7.73 35.31 -18.94
C VAL A 348 7.05 34.90 -17.62
N LYS A 349 7.75 35.09 -16.49
CA LYS A 349 7.16 34.91 -15.16
C LYS A 349 6.25 36.07 -14.80
N THR A 350 5.16 35.78 -14.08
CA THR A 350 4.19 36.76 -13.61
C THR A 350 3.74 36.44 -12.18
N ASN A 351 2.89 37.30 -11.62
CA ASN A 351 2.37 37.18 -10.26
C ASN A 351 1.37 36.03 -10.15
N ASN A 352 1.20 35.51 -8.93
CA ASN A 352 0.13 34.56 -8.66
C ASN A 352 -1.22 35.12 -9.09
N ARG A 353 -2.10 34.22 -9.55
CA ARG A 353 -3.43 34.52 -10.12
C ARG A 353 -3.44 35.21 -11.49
N ALA A 354 -2.33 35.77 -11.97
CA ALA A 354 -2.28 36.46 -13.25
C ALA A 354 -2.19 35.48 -14.44
N VAL A 355 -2.94 35.76 -15.51
CA VAL A 355 -3.11 34.92 -16.71
C VAL A 355 -2.69 35.73 -17.93
N GLY A 356 -1.64 35.30 -18.63
CA GLY A 356 -1.19 35.90 -19.91
C GLY A 356 -0.78 37.38 -19.84
N VAL A 357 -0.50 37.89 -18.65
CA VAL A 357 0.03 39.24 -18.41
C VAL A 357 1.33 39.16 -17.63
N ASP A 358 2.19 40.16 -17.76
CA ASP A 358 3.41 40.25 -16.96
C ASP A 358 3.12 40.67 -15.50
N HIS A 359 4.17 40.75 -14.68
CA HIS A 359 4.05 41.14 -13.27
C HIS A 359 3.49 42.55 -13.02
N THR A 360 3.36 43.39 -14.06
CA THR A 360 2.74 44.73 -14.02
C THR A 360 1.30 44.74 -14.53
N GLY A 361 0.82 43.63 -15.10
CA GLY A 361 -0.48 43.52 -15.74
C GLY A 361 -0.47 43.82 -17.24
N GLN A 362 0.70 44.03 -17.85
CA GLN A 362 0.80 44.25 -19.29
C GLN A 362 0.55 42.95 -20.06
N LYS A 363 -0.27 43.01 -21.12
CA LYS A 363 -0.55 41.88 -22.03
C LYS A 363 0.74 41.31 -22.62
N LEU A 364 0.93 40.00 -22.47
CA LEU A 364 2.02 39.25 -23.07
C LEU A 364 1.63 38.67 -24.43
N GLU A 365 2.62 38.38 -25.26
CA GLU A 365 2.41 37.55 -26.44
C GLU A 365 2.46 36.06 -26.05
N LEU A 366 1.43 35.30 -26.44
CA LEU A 366 1.29 33.88 -26.08
C LEU A 366 1.59 32.96 -27.27
N LEU A 367 1.99 31.72 -26.98
CA LEU A 367 2.37 30.69 -27.95
C LEU A 367 1.39 30.53 -29.12
N PRO A 368 0.06 30.49 -28.93
CA PRO A 368 -0.88 30.37 -30.05
C PRO A 368 -0.76 31.50 -31.08
N MET A 369 -0.53 32.73 -30.65
CA MET A 369 -0.32 33.87 -31.57
C MET A 369 0.99 33.70 -32.36
N ILE A 370 2.05 33.25 -31.70
CA ILE A 370 3.36 32.99 -32.33
C ILE A 370 3.24 31.92 -33.42
N VAL A 371 2.62 30.79 -33.12
CA VAL A 371 2.52 29.67 -34.09
C VAL A 371 1.51 29.96 -35.21
N LYS A 372 0.45 30.72 -34.92
CA LYS A 372 -0.50 31.14 -35.96
C LYS A 372 0.17 31.99 -37.04
N ARG A 373 1.03 32.93 -36.66
CA ARG A 373 1.81 33.73 -37.64
C ARG A 373 2.73 32.90 -38.52
N ARG A 374 3.06 31.67 -38.09
CA ARG A 374 3.84 30.69 -38.87
C ARG A 374 2.96 29.78 -39.73
N GLY A 375 1.66 30.06 -39.83
CA GLY A 375 0.70 29.26 -40.60
C GLY A 375 0.30 27.95 -39.93
N MET A 376 0.63 27.76 -38.65
CA MET A 376 0.25 26.55 -37.90
C MET A 376 -1.17 26.67 -37.35
N LYS A 377 -1.83 25.53 -37.17
CA LYS A 377 -3.11 25.43 -36.47
C LYS A 377 -2.90 25.45 -34.96
N THR A 378 -3.84 26.07 -34.25
CA THR A 378 -3.80 26.22 -32.78
C THR A 378 -4.91 25.43 -32.11
N GLY A 379 -4.61 24.78 -30.98
CA GLY A 379 -5.59 24.00 -30.23
C GLY A 379 -5.33 24.07 -28.74
N VAL A 380 -6.38 24.23 -27.94
CA VAL A 380 -6.35 24.13 -26.47
C VAL A 380 -7.41 23.11 -26.04
N ILE A 381 -6.98 22.05 -25.37
CA ILE A 381 -7.85 20.96 -24.91
C ILE A 381 -7.59 20.76 -23.42
N THR A 382 -8.63 20.67 -22.62
CA THR A 382 -8.53 20.46 -21.17
C THR A 382 -9.55 19.43 -20.68
N SER A 383 -9.17 18.66 -19.66
CA SER A 383 -10.05 17.81 -18.87
C SER A 383 -10.56 18.55 -17.64
N GLY A 384 -11.10 19.76 -17.86
CA GLY A 384 -11.57 20.69 -16.83
C GLY A 384 -12.34 21.86 -17.45
N ASP A 385 -12.57 22.93 -16.70
CA ASP A 385 -13.17 24.15 -17.26
C ASP A 385 -12.16 24.83 -18.19
N LEU A 386 -12.55 25.17 -19.41
CA LEU A 386 -11.67 25.87 -20.35
C LEU A 386 -11.29 27.27 -19.88
N ARG A 387 -12.03 27.85 -18.92
CA ARG A 387 -11.76 29.14 -18.28
C ARG A 387 -10.77 29.02 -17.11
N ASP A 388 -10.45 27.82 -16.66
CA ASP A 388 -9.44 27.64 -15.62
C ASP A 388 -8.07 28.15 -16.10
N ALA A 389 -7.21 28.50 -15.15
CA ALA A 389 -6.00 29.23 -15.46
C ALA A 389 -5.05 28.53 -16.44
N THR A 390 -4.93 27.20 -16.36
CA THR A 390 -4.01 26.43 -17.20
C THR A 390 -4.36 26.56 -18.70
N PRO A 391 -5.59 26.25 -19.16
CA PRO A 391 -5.99 26.54 -20.54
C PRO A 391 -6.08 28.04 -20.84
N ALA A 392 -6.62 28.85 -19.93
CA ALA A 392 -6.79 30.29 -20.14
C ALA A 392 -5.46 31.02 -20.41
N SER A 393 -4.36 30.58 -19.80
CA SER A 393 -3.03 31.20 -20.01
C SER A 393 -2.48 31.05 -21.43
N PHE A 394 -3.15 30.30 -22.31
CA PHE A 394 -2.80 30.21 -23.72
C PHE A 394 -3.58 31.19 -24.61
N TYR A 395 -4.61 31.88 -24.10
CA TYR A 395 -5.46 32.76 -24.91
C TYR A 395 -6.04 33.99 -24.19
N ALA A 396 -5.91 34.11 -22.87
CA ALA A 396 -6.50 35.20 -22.10
C ALA A 396 -5.42 36.09 -21.47
N HIS A 397 -5.82 37.33 -21.15
CA HIS A 397 -4.94 38.37 -20.60
C HIS A 397 -5.63 39.06 -19.43
N ARG A 398 -5.48 38.49 -18.23
CA ARG A 398 -6.19 38.92 -17.04
C ARG A 398 -5.26 39.03 -15.83
N PRO A 399 -5.37 40.10 -15.01
CA PRO A 399 -4.68 40.17 -13.73
C PRO A 399 -5.23 39.15 -12.72
N GLU A 400 -6.42 38.60 -12.99
CA GLU A 400 -7.16 37.73 -12.09
C GLU A 400 -7.74 36.53 -12.84
N ARG A 401 -7.28 35.32 -12.48
CA ARG A 401 -7.73 34.03 -13.04
C ARG A 401 -9.20 33.72 -12.81
N SER A 402 -9.87 34.38 -11.86
CA SER A 402 -11.32 34.19 -11.66
C SER A 402 -12.21 35.07 -12.56
N ASP A 403 -11.64 35.92 -13.43
CA ASP A 403 -12.40 36.72 -14.40
C ASP A 403 -12.89 35.88 -15.59
N ASN A 404 -13.83 34.96 -15.34
CA ASN A 404 -14.36 34.02 -16.33
C ASN A 404 -14.97 34.71 -17.56
N THR A 405 -15.69 35.82 -17.36
CA THR A 405 -16.30 36.60 -18.46
C THR A 405 -15.23 37.28 -19.30
N GLY A 406 -14.21 37.85 -18.65
CA GLY A 406 -13.06 38.42 -19.32
C GLY A 406 -12.26 37.41 -20.12
N ILE A 407 -12.01 36.22 -19.56
CA ILE A 407 -11.30 35.12 -20.21
C ILE A 407 -11.98 34.72 -21.53
N ILE A 408 -13.31 34.52 -21.53
CA ILE A 408 -14.06 34.23 -22.76
C ILE A 408 -14.07 35.43 -23.73
N THR A 409 -14.06 36.66 -23.22
CA THR A 409 -13.96 37.84 -24.06
C THR A 409 -12.63 37.90 -24.81
N ASP A 410 -11.52 37.57 -24.14
CA ASP A 410 -10.19 37.52 -24.75
C ASP A 410 -10.08 36.38 -25.77
N LEU A 411 -10.68 35.21 -25.48
CA LEU A 411 -10.74 34.10 -26.42
C LEU A 411 -11.30 34.50 -27.80
N LEU A 412 -12.32 35.35 -27.83
CA LEU A 412 -12.91 35.83 -29.09
C LEU A 412 -11.94 36.70 -29.90
N ALA A 413 -10.94 37.31 -29.26
CA ALA A 413 -9.94 38.16 -29.88
C ALA A 413 -8.64 37.41 -30.26
N GLU A 414 -8.44 36.18 -29.76
CA GLU A 414 -7.22 35.40 -30.00
C GLU A 414 -7.39 34.35 -31.12
N PRO A 415 -6.30 33.99 -31.83
CA PRO A 415 -6.36 33.14 -33.01
C PRO A 415 -6.38 31.64 -32.66
N ILE A 416 -7.42 31.17 -31.98
CA ILE A 416 -7.62 29.76 -31.61
C ILE A 416 -8.46 29.02 -32.66
N ASP A 417 -7.93 27.97 -33.29
CA ASP A 417 -8.68 27.13 -34.25
C ASP A 417 -9.53 26.04 -33.56
N LEU A 418 -9.09 25.54 -32.41
CA LEU A 418 -9.80 24.52 -31.62
C LEU A 418 -9.73 24.85 -30.13
N ILE A 419 -10.87 24.89 -29.46
CA ILE A 419 -10.96 24.91 -27.99
C ILE A 419 -11.95 23.86 -27.49
N MET A 420 -11.53 23.08 -26.50
CA MET A 420 -12.32 21.96 -25.97
C MET A 420 -12.11 21.81 -24.47
N GLY A 421 -13.21 21.67 -23.75
CA GLY A 421 -13.25 21.42 -22.31
C GLY A 421 -14.67 21.59 -21.79
N ALA A 422 -14.83 21.64 -20.47
CA ALA A 422 -16.08 22.09 -19.89
C ALA A 422 -16.19 23.60 -20.01
N CYS A 423 -17.42 24.09 -20.14
CA CYS A 423 -17.68 25.52 -20.05
C CYS A 423 -19.13 25.73 -19.63
N PRO A 424 -19.44 25.78 -18.33
CA PRO A 424 -20.76 26.16 -17.87
C PRO A 424 -21.16 27.55 -18.40
N TYR A 425 -22.23 27.59 -19.20
CA TYR A 425 -22.77 28.82 -19.77
C TYR A 425 -24.30 28.87 -19.69
N SER A 426 -24.84 30.09 -19.61
CA SER A 426 -26.28 30.32 -19.76
C SER A 426 -26.63 30.48 -21.24
N PRO A 427 -27.68 29.80 -21.75
CA PRO A 427 -28.13 30.01 -23.14
C PRO A 427 -28.52 31.46 -23.47
N SER A 428 -28.88 32.24 -22.44
CA SER A 428 -29.22 33.67 -22.56
C SER A 428 -28.00 34.61 -22.51
N ASP A 429 -26.80 34.07 -22.34
CA ASP A 429 -25.57 34.87 -22.29
C ASP A 429 -25.23 35.45 -23.67
N SER A 430 -25.26 36.78 -23.76
CA SER A 430 -24.90 37.53 -24.97
C SER A 430 -23.48 37.22 -25.46
N LEU A 431 -22.55 36.87 -24.56
CA LEU A 431 -21.19 36.49 -24.91
C LEU A 431 -21.16 35.16 -25.67
N PHE A 432 -21.96 34.18 -25.25
CA PHE A 432 -22.07 32.89 -25.94
C PHE A 432 -22.80 32.99 -27.27
N THR A 433 -23.66 33.99 -27.45
CA THR A 433 -24.18 34.32 -28.79
C THR A 433 -23.05 34.71 -29.75
N ARG A 434 -22.06 35.49 -29.28
CA ARG A 434 -20.88 35.84 -30.07
C ARG A 434 -19.97 34.63 -30.33
N VAL A 435 -19.74 33.79 -29.32
CA VAL A 435 -19.00 32.52 -29.48
C VAL A 435 -19.62 31.66 -30.57
N LYS A 436 -20.94 31.40 -30.53
CA LYS A 436 -21.64 30.59 -31.53
C LYS A 436 -21.65 31.20 -32.93
N LYS A 437 -21.45 32.52 -33.06
CA LYS A 437 -21.31 33.18 -34.37
C LYS A 437 -19.93 32.92 -34.98
N GLN A 438 -18.89 32.98 -34.16
CA GLN A 438 -17.48 32.87 -34.57
C GLN A 438 -17.00 31.42 -34.69
N PHE A 439 -17.48 30.52 -33.83
CA PHE A 439 -17.07 29.12 -33.78
C PHE A 439 -18.20 28.18 -34.22
N SER A 440 -17.82 27.05 -34.81
CA SER A 440 -18.66 25.85 -34.86
C SER A 440 -18.74 25.27 -33.45
N PHE A 441 -19.93 25.33 -32.86
CA PHE A 441 -20.18 25.02 -31.45
C PHE A 441 -20.75 23.60 -31.29
N TYR A 442 -20.14 22.82 -30.40
CA TYR A 442 -20.56 21.46 -30.07
C TYR A 442 -20.60 21.26 -28.55
N THR A 443 -21.32 20.23 -28.10
CA THR A 443 -21.42 19.86 -26.69
C THR A 443 -20.76 18.52 -26.37
N SER A 444 -20.25 17.83 -27.38
CA SER A 444 -19.45 16.61 -27.23
C SER A 444 -18.35 16.55 -28.30
N PRO A 445 -17.15 16.02 -27.97
CA PRO A 445 -16.11 15.75 -28.96
C PRO A 445 -16.59 14.83 -30.10
N SER A 446 -17.52 13.91 -29.84
CA SER A 446 -18.06 12.97 -30.84
C SER A 446 -18.96 13.64 -31.91
N GLU A 447 -19.43 14.85 -31.64
CA GLU A 447 -20.29 15.63 -32.56
C GLU A 447 -19.49 16.45 -33.56
N VAL A 448 -18.18 16.64 -33.33
CA VAL A 448 -17.33 17.49 -34.16
C VAL A 448 -17.30 16.96 -35.60
N ARG A 449 -17.48 17.85 -36.57
CA ARG A 449 -17.42 17.57 -38.01
C ARG A 449 -16.51 18.60 -38.69
N GLU A 450 -16.10 18.30 -39.92
CA GLU A 450 -15.34 19.25 -40.73
C GLU A 450 -16.13 20.55 -40.93
N THR A 451 -15.45 21.69 -40.78
CA THR A 451 -16.05 23.02 -40.83
C THR A 451 -15.04 24.04 -41.35
N GLY A 452 -15.53 25.10 -41.99
CA GLY A 452 -14.72 26.26 -42.40
C GLY A 452 -14.46 27.26 -41.27
N LYS A 453 -15.01 27.04 -40.06
CA LYS A 453 -14.85 27.90 -38.88
C LYS A 453 -14.00 27.22 -37.80
N PRO A 454 -13.38 28.00 -36.88
CA PRO A 454 -12.83 27.45 -35.65
C PRO A 454 -13.85 26.63 -34.85
N VAL A 455 -13.38 25.65 -34.07
CA VAL A 455 -14.22 24.71 -33.33
C VAL A 455 -14.20 25.04 -31.83
N PHE A 456 -15.38 25.05 -31.22
CA PHE A 456 -15.58 25.21 -29.78
C PHE A 456 -16.40 24.04 -29.24
N VAL A 457 -15.88 23.30 -28.26
CA VAL A 457 -16.57 22.17 -27.63
C VAL A 457 -16.73 22.44 -26.14
N ALA A 458 -17.98 22.57 -25.69
CA ALA A 458 -18.38 22.70 -24.29
C ALA A 458 -18.89 21.36 -23.74
N ASP A 459 -17.97 20.44 -23.44
CA ASP A 459 -18.31 19.10 -22.94
C ASP A 459 -18.51 19.13 -21.41
N PRO A 460 -19.74 18.95 -20.89
CA PRO A 460 -19.98 18.93 -19.44
C PRO A 460 -19.28 17.77 -18.74
N THR A 461 -18.93 16.70 -19.46
CA THR A 461 -18.21 15.53 -18.90
C THR A 461 -16.82 15.92 -18.40
N ALA A 462 -16.17 16.88 -19.06
CA ALA A 462 -14.85 17.37 -18.66
C ALA A 462 -14.86 18.07 -17.28
N ALA A 463 -16.03 18.51 -16.77
CA ALA A 463 -16.14 19.10 -15.44
C ALA A 463 -16.32 18.07 -14.32
N LYS A 464 -16.80 16.86 -14.61
CA LYS A 464 -17.12 15.83 -13.59
C LYS A 464 -15.87 15.36 -12.86
N HIS A 465 -15.93 14.85 -11.63
CA HIS A 465 -14.76 14.17 -11.06
C HIS A 465 -14.42 12.87 -11.81
N MET A 466 -13.19 12.38 -11.66
CA MET A 466 -12.78 11.07 -12.22
C MET A 466 -13.76 9.97 -11.79
N TYR A 467 -14.10 9.91 -10.51
CA TYR A 467 -15.05 8.93 -9.97
C TYR A 467 -16.51 9.14 -10.41
N ASP A 468 -16.84 10.31 -10.98
CA ASP A 468 -18.18 10.65 -11.43
C ASP A 468 -18.34 10.55 -12.96
N GLY A 469 -17.42 9.85 -13.62
CA GLY A 469 -17.51 9.55 -15.05
C GLY A 469 -16.88 10.60 -15.97
N ARG A 470 -15.81 11.30 -15.52
CA ARG A 470 -14.90 12.02 -16.45
C ARG A 470 -14.12 11.05 -17.35
N GLY A 471 -13.88 9.83 -16.87
CA GLY A 471 -13.12 8.80 -17.57
C GLY A 471 -13.09 7.51 -16.78
#